data_AF-A0A223P513-F1
#
_entry.id   AF-A0A223P513-F1
#
_cell.length_a   1.000
_cell.length_b   1.000
_cell.length_c   1.000
_cell.angle_alpha   90.00
_cell.angle_beta   90.00
_cell.angle_gamma   90.00
#
_symmetry.space_group_name_H-M   'P 1'
#
loop_
_entity.id
_entity.type
_entity.pdbx_description
1 polymer ?
#
loop_
_entity_poly.entity_id
_entity_poly.type
_entity_poly.pdbx_seq_one_letter_code
_entity_poly.pdbx_strand_id
1 'polypeptide(L)'
;MKSTQIIAVTLLSLVSAVAVAETAPTQAARDAANVSARNNYPVVTYQSTKTRAEVVAELEQAQKDGLIVNNNSYPVLKTASSKTRADVKKEAQQDVIREAKESSAQKMNKSLHSGA
;
A
#
# COMPACT_ATOMS: atom_id res chain seq x y z
N MET A 1 29.27 63.28 1.16
CA MET A 1 28.74 61.91 0.98
C MET A 1 27.27 61.91 1.31
N LYS A 2 26.47 61.19 0.49
CA LYS A 2 25.04 60.91 0.64
C LYS A 2 24.09 62.05 0.21
N SER A 3 23.49 61.92 -0.97
CA SER A 3 22.09 61.49 -1.10
C SER A 3 21.55 61.74 -2.52
N THR A 4 20.65 60.85 -2.94
CA THR A 4 19.56 61.14 -3.87
C THR A 4 19.90 61.20 -5.36
N GLN A 5 19.81 60.04 -6.02
CA GLN A 5 19.22 59.94 -7.35
C GLN A 5 18.39 58.65 -7.41
N ILE A 6 17.08 58.79 -7.23
CA ILE A 6 16.09 57.75 -7.55
C ILE A 6 15.67 58.06 -8.99
N ILE A 7 16.29 57.40 -9.96
CA ILE A 7 15.85 57.46 -11.36
C ILE A 7 15.91 56.06 -11.96
N ALA A 8 14.73 55.61 -12.37
CA ALA A 8 14.46 54.72 -13.49
C ALA A 8 14.93 53.26 -13.37
N VAL A 9 13.99 52.33 -13.43
CA VAL A 9 13.47 51.82 -14.70
C VAL A 9 12.51 50.68 -14.34
N THR A 10 11.29 50.85 -14.81
CA THR A 10 10.27 49.82 -15.00
C THR A 10 10.85 48.49 -15.47
N LEU A 11 10.72 47.44 -14.67
CA LEU A 11 10.61 46.08 -15.20
C LEU A 11 9.29 45.49 -14.70
N LEU A 12 8.24 45.93 -15.40
CA LEU A 12 6.99 45.20 -15.54
C LEU A 12 7.35 43.76 -15.91
N SER A 13 7.30 42.85 -14.94
CA SER A 13 7.44 41.43 -15.18
C SER A 13 6.21 40.95 -15.96
N LEU A 14 6.25 41.09 -17.28
CA LEU A 14 5.46 40.25 -18.16
C LEU A 14 5.95 38.81 -17.94
N VAL A 15 5.32 38.10 -17.01
CA VAL A 15 5.30 36.64 -17.08
C VAL A 15 4.44 36.29 -18.30
N SER A 16 5.11 35.98 -19.40
CA SER A 16 4.49 35.29 -20.53
C SER A 16 3.92 33.98 -20.01
N ALA A 17 2.59 33.91 -19.90
CA ALA A 17 1.90 32.64 -19.73
C ALA A 17 2.06 31.85 -21.04
N VAL A 18 3.08 31.00 -21.11
CA VAL A 18 3.15 29.97 -22.16
C VAL A 18 2.11 28.93 -21.79
N ALA A 19 0.92 29.04 -22.38
CA ALA A 19 -0.03 27.93 -22.41
C ALA A 19 0.55 26.85 -23.32
N VAL A 20 1.26 25.89 -22.74
CA VAL A 20 1.54 24.63 -23.43
C VAL A 20 0.19 23.95 -23.62
N ALA A 21 -0.36 24.07 -24.83
CA ALA A 21 -1.48 23.25 -25.26
C ALA A 21 -0.95 21.83 -25.50
N GLU A 22 -0.77 21.08 -24.42
CA GLU A 22 -0.59 19.64 -24.50
C GLU A 22 -1.93 19.08 -24.99
N THR A 23 -2.00 18.73 -26.29
CA THR A 23 -3.20 18.18 -26.91
C THR A 23 -3.41 16.75 -26.44
N ALA A 24 -3.78 16.57 -25.18
CA ALA A 24 -4.32 15.31 -24.71
C ALA A 24 -5.61 15.03 -25.50
N PRO A 25 -5.85 13.78 -25.95
CA PRO A 25 -7.10 13.43 -26.62
C PRO A 25 -8.27 13.76 -25.70
N THR A 26 -9.31 14.37 -26.27
CA THR A 26 -10.54 14.68 -25.54
C THR A 26 -11.14 13.38 -24.98
N GLN A 27 -11.91 13.46 -23.88
CA GLN A 27 -12.61 12.28 -23.36
C GLN A 27 -13.40 11.57 -24.47
N ALA A 28 -14.12 12.32 -25.29
CA ALA A 28 -14.86 11.79 -26.44
C ALA A 28 -13.98 11.02 -27.44
N ALA A 29 -12.75 11.49 -27.74
CA ALA A 29 -11.83 10.78 -28.62
C ALA A 29 -11.33 9.46 -27.99
N ARG A 30 -11.07 9.45 -26.68
CA ARG A 30 -10.69 8.24 -25.94
C ARG A 30 -11.84 7.22 -25.90
N ASP A 31 -13.05 7.69 -25.66
CA ASP A 31 -14.25 6.84 -25.59
C ASP A 31 -14.58 6.22 -26.94
N ALA A 32 -14.48 7.00 -28.03
CA ALA A 32 -14.63 6.49 -29.39
C ALA A 32 -13.59 5.40 -29.72
N ALA A 33 -12.34 5.59 -29.30
CA ALA A 33 -11.29 4.60 -29.47
C ALA A 33 -11.59 3.30 -28.70
N ASN A 34 -12.11 3.38 -27.47
CA ASN A 34 -12.47 2.22 -26.65
C ASN A 34 -13.57 1.37 -27.29
N VAL A 35 -14.59 2.02 -27.88
CA VAL A 35 -15.69 1.34 -28.58
C VAL A 35 -15.20 0.69 -29.88
N SER A 36 -14.27 1.33 -30.60
CA SER A 36 -13.70 0.78 -31.84
C SER A 36 -12.64 -0.30 -31.62
N ALA A 37 -12.19 -0.53 -30.37
CA ALA A 37 -11.18 -1.52 -30.05
C ALA A 37 -11.70 -2.94 -30.31
N ARG A 38 -10.80 -3.88 -30.63
CA ARG A 38 -11.14 -5.27 -31.00
C ARG A 38 -12.04 -6.00 -30.00
N ASN A 39 -11.97 -5.63 -28.73
CA ASN A 39 -12.73 -6.23 -27.63
C ASN A 39 -13.93 -5.36 -27.18
N ASN A 40 -14.18 -4.21 -27.82
CA ASN A 40 -15.26 -3.26 -27.55
C ASN A 40 -15.53 -3.06 -26.04
N TYR A 41 -14.54 -2.50 -25.33
CA TYR A 41 -14.66 -2.34 -23.89
C TYR A 41 -15.72 -1.27 -23.55
N PRO A 42 -16.62 -1.54 -22.59
CA PRO A 42 -17.63 -0.57 -22.20
C PRO A 42 -16.98 0.67 -21.57
N VAL A 43 -17.43 1.84 -21.98
CA VAL A 43 -17.06 3.11 -21.35
C VAL A 43 -17.86 3.24 -20.06
N VAL A 44 -17.19 3.10 -18.92
CA VAL A 44 -17.81 3.25 -17.59
C VAL A 44 -17.44 4.61 -17.03
N THR A 45 -18.43 5.45 -16.75
CA THR A 45 -18.21 6.75 -16.12
C THR A 45 -17.92 6.54 -14.63
N TYR A 46 -16.69 6.85 -14.22
CA TYR A 46 -16.31 6.88 -12.81
C TYR A 46 -15.89 8.29 -12.43
N GLN A 47 -16.54 8.84 -11.41
CA GLN A 47 -16.18 10.13 -10.84
C GLN A 47 -15.61 9.92 -9.44
N SER A 48 -14.33 10.27 -9.28
CA SER A 48 -13.67 10.28 -7.98
C SER A 48 -14.29 11.37 -7.10
N THR A 49 -14.46 11.08 -5.81
CA THR A 49 -14.80 12.09 -4.79
C THR A 49 -13.57 12.85 -4.29
N LYS A 50 -12.36 12.36 -4.60
CA LYS A 50 -11.08 12.95 -4.21
C LYS A 50 -10.43 13.71 -5.35
N THR A 51 -9.88 14.86 -5.05
CA THR A 51 -8.98 15.65 -5.89
C THR A 51 -7.64 14.95 -6.05
N ARG A 52 -6.86 15.35 -7.06
CA ARG A 52 -5.51 14.83 -7.26
C ARG A 52 -4.59 15.09 -6.06
N ALA A 53 -4.73 16.24 -5.41
CA ALA A 53 -3.95 16.61 -4.24
C ALA A 53 -4.26 15.69 -3.04
N GLU A 54 -5.54 15.40 -2.80
CA GLU A 54 -5.96 14.49 -1.72
C GLU A 54 -5.46 13.06 -1.94
N VAL A 55 -5.53 12.57 -3.19
CA VAL A 55 -5.00 11.24 -3.54
C VAL A 55 -3.49 11.17 -3.29
N VAL A 56 -2.74 12.19 -3.67
CA VAL A 56 -1.28 12.23 -3.43
C VAL A 56 -0.98 12.26 -1.93
N ALA A 57 -1.70 13.08 -1.16
CA ALA A 57 -1.52 13.15 0.30
C ALA A 57 -1.80 11.80 0.99
N GLU A 58 -2.85 11.09 0.59
CA GLU A 58 -3.16 9.75 1.10
C GLU A 58 -2.08 8.72 0.76
N LEU A 59 -1.57 8.75 -0.47
CA LEU A 59 -0.49 7.85 -0.88
C LEU A 59 0.81 8.12 -0.11
N GLU A 60 1.15 9.38 0.14
CA GLU A 60 2.30 9.75 0.97
C GLU A 60 2.12 9.28 2.42
N GLN A 61 0.92 9.44 2.98
CA GLN A 61 0.61 8.97 4.33
C GLN A 61 0.70 7.45 4.42
N ALA A 62 0.13 6.73 3.46
CA ALA A 62 0.19 5.27 3.41
C ALA A 62 1.63 4.74 3.28
N GLN A 63 2.51 5.46 2.58
CA GLN A 63 3.94 5.15 2.53
C GLN A 63 4.61 5.34 3.90
N LYS A 64 4.34 6.46 4.59
CA LYS A 64 4.85 6.73 5.95
C LYS A 64 4.38 5.68 6.96
N ASP A 65 3.15 5.22 6.83
CA ASP A 65 2.56 4.20 7.70
C ASP A 65 3.05 2.77 7.40
N GLY A 66 3.85 2.61 6.34
CA GLY A 66 4.37 1.34 5.86
C GLY A 66 3.29 0.40 5.32
N LEU A 67 2.14 0.94 4.89
CA LEU A 67 1.03 0.17 4.30
C LEU A 67 1.30 -0.16 2.83
N ILE A 68 1.98 0.74 2.14
CA ILE A 68 2.40 0.55 0.75
C ILE A 68 3.91 0.78 0.64
N VAL A 69 4.55 -0.01 -0.22
CA VAL A 69 5.99 0.09 -0.53
C VAL A 69 6.16 0.62 -1.94
N ASN A 70 7.14 1.50 -2.13
CA ASN A 70 7.61 1.88 -3.45
C ASN A 70 8.44 0.71 -4.06
N ASN A 71 8.45 0.59 -5.39
CA ASN A 71 9.19 -0.40 -6.21
C ASN A 71 8.68 -1.85 -6.25
N ASN A 72 7.68 -2.14 -7.11
CA ASN A 72 7.25 -3.51 -7.53
C ASN A 72 7.13 -4.57 -6.42
N SER A 73 7.10 -4.15 -5.16
CA SER A 73 7.17 -5.00 -3.99
C SER A 73 5.75 -5.20 -3.48
N TYR A 74 5.47 -6.41 -2.98
CA TYR A 74 4.17 -6.70 -2.40
C TYR A 74 3.97 -5.88 -1.12
N PRO A 75 2.74 -5.38 -0.87
CA PRO A 75 2.44 -4.59 0.31
C PRO A 75 2.71 -5.38 1.59
N VAL A 76 3.20 -4.68 2.62
CA VAL A 76 3.49 -5.29 3.92
C VAL A 76 2.19 -5.53 4.66
N LEU A 77 1.74 -6.78 4.69
CA LEU A 77 0.58 -7.19 5.49
C LEU A 77 0.96 -7.10 6.97
N LYS A 78 0.36 -6.17 7.72
CA LYS A 78 0.51 -6.11 9.19
C LYS A 78 -0.29 -7.26 9.82
N THR A 79 0.25 -8.48 9.80
CA THR A 79 -0.28 -9.57 10.62
C THR A 79 0.26 -9.41 12.04
N ALA A 80 -0.52 -8.81 12.94
CA ALA A 80 -0.16 -8.78 14.36
C ALA A 80 -0.46 -10.14 14.98
N SER A 81 0.55 -10.97 15.20
CA SER A 81 0.45 -12.05 16.19
C SER A 81 0.36 -11.42 17.57
N SER A 82 -0.61 -11.83 18.39
CA SER A 82 -0.68 -11.42 19.81
C SER A 82 0.38 -12.10 20.67
N LYS A 83 1.03 -13.16 20.16
CA LYS A 83 2.07 -13.93 20.86
C LYS A 83 3.46 -13.45 20.49
N THR A 84 4.33 -13.30 21.50
CA THR A 84 5.76 -13.08 21.27
C THR A 84 6.43 -14.36 20.78
N ARG A 85 7.63 -14.24 20.20
CA ARG A 85 8.42 -15.42 19.80
C ARG A 85 8.78 -16.30 21.00
N ALA A 86 8.88 -15.74 22.20
CA ALA A 86 9.11 -16.50 23.43
C ALA A 86 7.88 -17.33 23.81
N ASP A 87 6.69 -16.75 23.72
CA ASP A 87 5.43 -17.45 24.00
C ASP A 87 5.20 -18.63 23.06
N VAL A 88 5.46 -18.43 21.76
CA VAL A 88 5.34 -19.49 20.74
C VAL A 88 6.30 -20.64 21.03
N LYS A 89 7.55 -20.35 21.44
CA LYS A 89 8.51 -21.39 21.82
C LYS A 89 8.05 -22.17 23.05
N LYS A 90 7.50 -21.46 24.03
CA LYS A 90 6.98 -22.08 25.26
C LYS A 90 5.81 -23.01 24.96
N GLU A 91 4.86 -22.59 24.12
CA GLU A 91 3.73 -23.41 23.68
C GLU A 91 4.21 -24.65 22.94
N ALA A 92 5.12 -24.50 21.97
CA ALA A 92 5.70 -25.63 21.24
C ALA A 92 6.40 -26.64 22.16
N GLN A 93 7.13 -26.16 23.18
CA GLN A 93 7.74 -27.04 24.19
C GLN A 93 6.70 -27.75 25.07
N GLN A 94 5.63 -27.06 25.44
CA GLN A 94 4.54 -27.66 26.21
C GLN A 94 3.82 -28.76 25.42
N ASP A 95 3.65 -28.57 24.13
CA ASP A 95 3.03 -29.56 23.24
C ASP A 95 3.87 -30.83 23.14
N VAL A 96 5.19 -30.69 22.93
CA VAL A 96 6.13 -31.82 22.94
C VAL A 96 6.08 -32.58 24.28
N ILE A 97 6.04 -31.86 25.41
CA ILE A 97 5.96 -32.49 26.73
C ILE A 97 4.61 -33.22 26.92
N ARG A 98 3.51 -32.66 26.39
CA ARG A 98 2.18 -33.26 26.48
C ARG A 98 2.12 -34.58 25.70
N GLU A 99 2.62 -34.58 24.47
CA GLU A 99 2.71 -35.78 23.63
C GLU A 99 3.57 -36.88 24.29
N ALA A 100 4.69 -36.51 24.91
CA ALA A 100 5.54 -37.46 25.64
C ALA A 100 4.83 -38.09 26.84
N LYS A 101 4.00 -37.33 27.56
CA LYS A 101 3.22 -37.84 28.70
C LYS A 101 2.11 -38.76 28.26
N GLU A 102 1.38 -38.39 27.21
CA GLU A 102 0.28 -39.19 26.66
C GLU A 102 0.77 -40.53 26.10
N SER A 103 1.88 -40.53 25.37
CA SER A 103 2.51 -41.77 24.86
C SER A 103 3.02 -42.68 25.98
N SER A 104 3.59 -42.12 27.05
CA SER A 104 4.00 -42.89 28.23
C SER A 104 2.80 -43.50 28.97
N ALA A 105 1.72 -42.74 29.14
CA ALA A 105 0.49 -43.22 29.77
C ALA A 105 -0.17 -44.35 28.95
N GLN A 106 -0.19 -44.21 27.62
CA GLN A 106 -0.70 -45.24 26.71
C GLN A 106 0.14 -46.53 26.79
N LYS A 107 1.47 -46.41 26.90
CA LYS A 107 2.38 -47.56 27.04
C LYS A 107 2.14 -48.33 28.33
N MET A 108 1.93 -47.63 29.45
CA MET A 108 1.64 -48.24 30.75
C MET A 108 0.30 -48.98 30.74
N ASN A 109 -0.75 -48.36 30.21
CA ASN A 109 -2.08 -48.98 30.14
C ASN A 109 -2.10 -50.23 29.25
N LYS A 110 -1.33 -50.25 28.14
CA LYS A 110 -1.20 -51.43 27.27
C LYS A 110 -0.45 -52.59 27.95
N SER A 111 0.55 -52.29 28.78
CA SER A 111 1.31 -53.31 29.52
C SER A 111 0.46 -54.03 30.57
N LEU A 112 -0.51 -53.34 31.17
CA LEU A 112 -1.40 -53.92 32.19
C LEU A 112 -2.43 -54.91 31.60
N HIS A 113 -2.78 -54.77 30.32
CA HIS A 113 -3.76 -55.63 29.65
C HIS A 113 -3.14 -56.81 28.88
N SER A 114 -1.80 -56.86 28.75
CA SER A 114 -1.08 -57.90 28.00
C SER A 114 -0.47 -59.00 28.90
N GLY A 115 -0.66 -58.91 30.21
CA GLY A 115 -0.06 -59.82 31.21
C GLY A 115 -1.04 -60.80 31.86
N ALA A 116 -2.21 -61.02 31.28
CA ALA A 116 -3.19 -62.03 31.71
C ALA A 116 -3.26 -63.17 30.69
#